data_AF-A0A9W6H5F0-F1
#
_entry.id   AF-A0A9W6H5F0-F1
#
_cell.length_a   1.000
_cell.length_b   1.000
_cell.length_c   1.000
_cell.angle_alpha   90.00
_cell.angle_beta   90.00
_cell.angle_gamma   90.00
#
_symmetry.space_group_name_H-M   'P 1'
#
loop_
_entity.id
_entity.type
_entity.pdbx_description
1 polymer ?
#
loop_
_entity_poly.entity_id
_entity_poly.type
_entity_poly.pdbx_seq_one_letter_code
_entity_poly.pdbx_strand_id
1 'polypeptide(L)'
;MAESHGLQPRDISPRLVMLHTFAHVLINELVFSCGYSSASLRERLSVSHAPGKEMAAVLIYTAAGDSEGTMGGLVRMARPENLLPVVRSAITDTRWCSTDPVCMDAGEKGQGVNSCNGSACHGCALLPETSCEEYNQFLDRALLIGSFVKPNLGYFSSF
;
A
#
# COMPACT_ATOMS: atom_id res chain seq x y z
N MET A 1 -16.69 11.83 -17.46
CA MET A 1 -16.85 10.36 -17.30
C MET A 1 -16.71 9.90 -15.84
N ALA A 2 -16.12 10.67 -14.92
CA ALA A 2 -16.09 10.35 -13.48
C ALA A 2 -17.34 10.79 -12.69
N GLU A 3 -18.03 11.84 -13.14
CA GLU A 3 -19.20 12.42 -12.45
C GLU A 3 -20.48 11.57 -12.55
N SER A 4 -20.56 10.64 -13.51
CA SER A 4 -21.74 9.82 -13.74
C SER A 4 -21.92 8.65 -12.76
N HIS A 5 -20.98 8.45 -11.83
CA HIS A 5 -21.01 7.36 -10.84
C HIS A 5 -20.95 7.82 -9.37
N GLY A 6 -21.13 9.12 -9.09
CA GLY A 6 -21.09 9.64 -7.71
C GLY A 6 -19.71 9.54 -7.04
N LEU A 7 -18.66 9.29 -7.84
CA LEU A 7 -17.27 9.29 -7.38
C LEU A 7 -16.86 10.75 -7.12
N GLN A 8 -16.72 11.10 -5.86
CA GLN A 8 -16.14 12.39 -5.48
C GLN A 8 -14.70 12.44 -6.02
N PRO A 9 -14.24 13.59 -6.58
CA PRO A 9 -12.86 13.75 -6.96
C PRO A 9 -11.96 13.40 -5.77
N ARG A 10 -11.03 12.48 -5.98
CA ARG A 10 -10.19 11.95 -4.89
C ARG A 10 -9.07 12.95 -4.60
N ASP A 11 -9.00 13.40 -3.35
CA ASP A 11 -7.95 14.31 -2.90
C ASP A 11 -6.61 13.57 -2.76
N ILE A 12 -5.72 13.76 -3.73
CA ILE A 12 -4.39 13.13 -3.78
C ILE A 12 -3.45 13.87 -2.82
N SER A 13 -3.61 13.57 -1.53
CA SER A 13 -2.79 14.11 -0.46
C SER A 13 -1.61 13.17 -0.14
N PRO A 14 -0.51 13.67 0.48
CA PRO A 14 0.58 12.82 0.96
C PRO A 14 0.11 11.71 1.91
N ARG A 15 -0.96 11.96 2.68
CA ARG A 15 -1.61 10.96 3.54
C ARG A 15 -2.20 9.81 2.72
N LEU A 16 -2.84 10.11 1.60
CA LEU A 16 -3.40 9.08 0.72
C LEU A 16 -2.29 8.21 0.13
N VAL A 17 -1.26 8.83 -0.46
CA VAL A 17 -0.14 8.10 -1.07
C VAL A 17 0.58 7.22 -0.04
N MET A 18 0.80 7.74 1.17
CA MET A 18 1.43 7.00 2.26
C MET A 18 0.57 5.80 2.69
N LEU A 19 -0.72 5.99 2.97
CA LEU A 19 -1.62 4.91 3.40
C LEU A 19 -1.83 3.88 2.30
N HIS A 20 -1.91 4.32 1.05
CA HIS A 20 -2.03 3.45 -0.12
C HIS A 20 -0.78 2.56 -0.25
N THR A 21 0.40 3.17 -0.19
CA THR A 21 1.66 2.43 -0.25
C THR A 21 1.81 1.49 0.93
N PHE A 22 1.42 1.93 2.14
CA PHE A 22 1.40 1.08 3.33
C PHE A 22 0.48 -0.14 3.16
N ALA A 23 -0.71 0.04 2.59
CA ALA A 23 -1.63 -1.06 2.32
C ALA A 23 -1.00 -2.09 1.38
N HIS A 24 -0.30 -1.64 0.34
CA HIS A 24 0.34 -2.52 -0.62
C HIS A 24 1.48 -3.35 -0.02
N VAL A 25 2.39 -2.71 0.71
CA VAL A 25 3.50 -3.44 1.35
C VAL A 25 2.99 -4.38 2.45
N LEU A 26 1.91 -4.00 3.14
CA LEU A 26 1.27 -4.86 4.13
C LEU A 26 0.57 -6.06 3.49
N ILE A 27 -0.13 -5.88 2.36
CA ILE A 27 -0.74 -7.00 1.62
C ILE A 27 0.34 -7.97 1.14
N ASN A 28 1.44 -7.47 0.58
CA ASN A 28 2.57 -8.30 0.16
C ASN A 28 3.10 -9.16 1.33
N GLU A 29 3.29 -8.57 2.51
CA GLU A 29 3.75 -9.32 3.68
C GLU A 29 2.71 -10.30 4.25
N LEU A 30 1.42 -9.90 4.22
CA LEU A 30 0.33 -10.76 4.63
C LEU A 30 0.23 -12.01 3.75
N VAL A 31 0.38 -11.88 2.44
CA VAL A 31 0.37 -13.00 1.47
C VAL A 31 1.39 -14.07 1.87
N PHE A 32 2.61 -13.67 2.23
CA PHE A 32 3.63 -14.59 2.73
C PHE A 32 3.27 -15.23 4.07
N SER A 33 2.59 -14.48 4.95
CA SER A 33 2.28 -14.91 6.31
C SER A 33 1.04 -15.78 6.45
N CYS A 34 -0.01 -15.53 5.66
CA CYS A 34 -1.33 -16.18 5.79
C CYS A 34 -1.67 -17.16 4.66
N GLY A 35 -0.83 -17.26 3.62
CA GLY A 35 -0.96 -18.24 2.55
C GLY A 35 -2.06 -17.94 1.53
N TYR A 36 -2.66 -16.75 1.57
CA TYR A 36 -3.55 -16.25 0.52
C TYR A 36 -2.74 -15.78 -0.68
N SER A 37 -3.30 -15.88 -1.89
CA SER A 37 -2.68 -15.23 -3.05
C SER A 37 -2.84 -13.71 -2.96
N SER A 38 -1.92 -12.97 -3.57
CA SER A 38 -2.02 -11.50 -3.61
C SER A 38 -3.26 -11.01 -4.34
N ALA A 39 -3.77 -11.77 -5.31
CA ALA A 39 -5.00 -11.44 -6.05
C ALA A 39 -6.29 -11.64 -5.22
N SER A 40 -6.20 -12.37 -4.12
CA SER A 40 -7.33 -12.69 -3.24
C SER A 40 -7.58 -11.58 -2.21
N LEU A 41 -6.55 -10.81 -1.86
CA LEU A 41 -6.63 -9.70 -0.92
C LEU A 41 -6.81 -8.37 -1.65
N ARG A 42 -7.67 -7.51 -1.11
CA ARG A 42 -7.91 -6.16 -1.62
C ARG A 42 -7.82 -5.16 -0.48
N GLU A 43 -7.53 -3.93 -0.83
CA GLU A 43 -7.55 -2.78 0.05
C GLU A 43 -8.80 -1.91 -0.17
N ARG A 44 -9.06 -1.03 0.78
CA ARG A 44 -9.92 0.13 0.62
C ARG A 44 -9.44 1.22 1.56
N LEU A 45 -9.26 2.42 1.02
CA LEU A 45 -8.69 3.56 1.73
C LEU A 45 -9.82 4.53 2.10
N SER A 46 -9.85 4.94 3.36
CA SER A 46 -10.73 6.00 3.86
C SER A 46 -9.87 7.16 4.33
N VAL A 47 -9.72 8.17 3.46
CA VAL A 47 -8.88 9.35 3.70
C VAL A 47 -9.73 10.60 3.58
N SER A 48 -9.74 11.42 4.64
CA SER A 48 -10.45 12.70 4.67
C SER A 48 -9.70 13.70 5.54
N HIS A 49 -9.68 14.95 5.11
CA HIS A 49 -9.14 16.10 5.83
C HIS A 49 -10.24 17.09 6.27
N ALA A 50 -11.51 16.77 6.01
CA ALA A 50 -12.62 17.64 6.38
C ALA A 50 -12.75 17.73 7.91
N PRO A 51 -12.84 18.95 8.49
CA PRO A 51 -13.00 19.12 9.93
C PRO A 51 -14.20 18.36 10.48
N GLY A 52 -13.98 17.55 11.53
CA GLY A 52 -15.02 16.71 12.15
C GLY A 52 -15.38 15.45 11.36
N LYS A 53 -14.67 15.16 10.26
CA LYS A 53 -14.76 13.93 9.46
C LYS A 53 -13.37 13.48 9.01
N GLU A 54 -12.34 13.73 9.79
CA GLU A 54 -10.97 13.33 9.50
C GLU A 54 -10.85 11.80 9.52
N MET A 55 -10.25 11.24 8.48
CA MET A 55 -10.09 9.78 8.34
C MET A 55 -8.72 9.44 7.79
N ALA A 56 -8.16 8.34 8.28
CA ALA A 56 -6.88 7.77 7.88
C ALA A 56 -6.92 6.26 8.15
N ALA A 57 -7.67 5.51 7.35
CA ALA A 57 -7.87 4.08 7.57
C ALA A 57 -7.64 3.26 6.29
N VAL A 58 -7.10 2.06 6.48
CA VAL A 58 -6.96 1.02 5.46
C VAL A 58 -7.79 -0.17 5.91
N LEU A 59 -8.67 -0.65 5.04
CA LEU A 59 -9.36 -1.92 5.20
C LEU A 59 -8.74 -2.94 4.24
N ILE A 60 -8.19 -4.03 4.77
CA ILE A 60 -7.76 -5.18 3.97
C ILE A 60 -8.82 -6.26 4.10
N TYR A 61 -9.31 -6.77 2.98
CA TYR A 61 -10.35 -7.79 2.94
C TYR A 61 -10.06 -8.83 1.86
N THR A 62 -10.62 -10.03 2.02
CA THR A 62 -10.57 -11.03 0.95
C THR A 62 -11.77 -10.85 0.03
N ALA A 63 -11.53 -10.87 -1.28
CA ALA A 63 -12.56 -10.89 -2.31
C ALA A 63 -12.54 -12.20 -3.12
N ALA A 64 -11.72 -13.17 -2.70
CA ALA A 64 -11.79 -14.50 -3.26
C ALA A 64 -13.14 -15.12 -2.91
N GLY A 65 -13.80 -15.68 -3.93
CA GLY A 65 -14.90 -16.60 -3.69
C GLY A 65 -14.43 -17.73 -2.79
N ASP A 66 -15.39 -18.31 -2.10
CA ASP A 66 -15.44 -19.43 -1.15
C ASP A 66 -14.54 -20.66 -1.45
N SER A 67 -13.73 -20.63 -2.51
CA SER A 67 -12.83 -21.68 -2.98
C SER A 67 -11.33 -21.54 -2.63
N GLU A 68 -10.83 -20.38 -2.17
CA GLU A 68 -9.38 -20.17 -1.90
C GLU A 68 -8.95 -20.17 -0.42
N GLY A 69 -9.83 -20.60 0.50
CA GLY A 69 -9.41 -20.93 1.86
C GLY A 69 -10.40 -20.53 2.95
N THR A 70 -10.37 -21.26 4.07
CA THR A 70 -11.09 -20.85 5.28
C THR A 70 -10.55 -19.49 5.73
N MET A 71 -11.41 -18.48 5.92
CA MET A 71 -11.05 -17.12 6.41
C MET A 71 -10.18 -17.11 7.68
N GLY A 72 -9.99 -18.25 8.34
CA GLY A 72 -9.15 -18.44 9.53
C GLY A 72 -7.71 -17.96 9.37
N GLY A 73 -7.10 -18.01 8.18
CA GLY A 73 -5.74 -17.50 7.95
C GLY A 73 -5.66 -15.99 8.21
N LEU A 74 -6.51 -15.21 7.52
CA LEU A 74 -6.55 -13.76 7.65
C LEU A 74 -7.09 -13.31 9.02
N VAL A 75 -8.11 -13.99 9.54
CA VAL A 75 -8.67 -13.72 10.88
C VAL A 75 -7.62 -13.95 11.98
N ARG A 76 -6.79 -14.98 11.85
CA ARG A 76 -5.67 -15.22 12.76
C ARG A 76 -4.64 -14.07 12.69
N MET A 77 -4.32 -13.59 11.49
CA MET A 77 -3.39 -12.48 11.32
C MET A 77 -3.91 -11.16 11.87
N ALA A 78 -5.24 -10.97 11.95
CA ALA A 78 -5.83 -9.77 12.55
C ALA A 78 -5.58 -9.64 14.06
N ARG A 79 -5.15 -10.71 14.74
CA ARG A 79 -4.82 -10.63 16.17
C ARG A 79 -3.54 -9.82 16.38
N PRO A 80 -3.47 -8.91 17.38
CA PRO A 80 -2.33 -8.02 17.58
C PRO A 80 -0.97 -8.73 17.65
N GLU A 81 -0.91 -9.91 18.28
CA GLU A 81 0.30 -10.71 18.40
C GLU A 81 0.85 -11.21 17.06
N ASN A 82 0.01 -11.32 16.03
CA ASN A 82 0.40 -11.72 14.67
C ASN A 82 0.52 -10.51 13.74
N LEU A 83 -0.36 -9.52 13.87
CA LEU A 83 -0.38 -8.34 13.01
C LEU A 83 0.86 -7.45 13.21
N LEU A 84 1.27 -7.21 14.46
CA LEU A 84 2.38 -6.31 14.75
C LEU A 84 3.72 -6.80 14.16
N PRO A 85 4.09 -8.09 14.25
CA PRO A 85 5.25 -8.63 13.54
C PRO A 85 5.18 -8.42 12.02
N VAL A 86 4.02 -8.69 11.39
CA VAL A 86 3.83 -8.50 9.95
C VAL A 86 4.01 -7.03 9.56
N VAL A 87 3.39 -6.10 10.29
CA VAL A 87 3.55 -4.67 10.02
C VAL A 87 5.03 -4.26 10.12
N ARG A 88 5.74 -4.77 11.11
CA ARG A 88 7.18 -4.53 11.27
C ARG A 88 7.99 -5.09 10.09
N SER A 89 7.74 -6.33 9.68
CA SER A 89 8.41 -6.91 8.50
C SER A 89 8.12 -6.10 7.26
N ALA A 90 6.85 -5.80 6.98
CA ALA A 90 6.44 -5.01 5.82
C ALA A 90 7.18 -3.66 5.72
N ILE A 91 7.26 -2.92 6.83
CA ILE A 91 7.99 -1.63 6.88
C ILE A 91 9.51 -1.84 6.69
N THR A 92 10.06 -2.88 7.31
CA THR A 92 11.51 -3.19 7.23
C THR A 92 11.91 -3.57 5.80
N ASP A 93 11.16 -4.45 5.17
CA ASP A 93 11.44 -4.97 3.83
C ASP A 93 11.28 -3.89 2.76
N THR A 94 10.40 -2.92 3.01
CA THR A 94 10.21 -1.74 2.14
C THR A 94 11.50 -0.92 1.96
N ARG A 95 12.46 -1.01 2.91
CA ARG A 95 13.74 -0.30 2.85
C ARG A 95 14.61 -0.71 1.66
N TRP A 96 14.36 -1.87 1.05
CA TRP A 96 15.15 -2.40 -0.06
C TRP A 96 14.28 -2.80 -1.24
N CYS A 97 14.71 -2.44 -2.45
CA CYS A 97 14.13 -2.94 -3.69
C CYS A 97 15.23 -3.61 -4.51
N SER A 98 14.92 -4.74 -5.14
CA SER A 98 15.84 -5.43 -6.05
C SER A 98 16.25 -4.59 -7.27
N THR A 99 15.49 -3.52 -7.56
CA THR A 99 15.74 -2.58 -8.66
C THR A 99 16.39 -1.27 -8.16
N ASP A 100 16.85 -1.23 -6.90
CA ASP A 100 17.63 -0.08 -6.43
C ASP A 100 19.02 -0.01 -7.08
N PRO A 101 19.54 1.19 -7.34
CA PRO A 101 18.97 2.51 -7.02
C PRO A 101 17.96 3.05 -8.05
N VAL A 102 17.80 2.37 -9.18
CA VAL A 102 16.98 2.83 -10.32
C VAL A 102 15.51 3.08 -9.92
N CYS A 103 14.93 2.22 -9.08
CA CYS A 103 13.56 2.42 -8.58
C CYS A 103 13.42 3.74 -7.81
N MET A 104 14.41 4.06 -6.97
CA MET A 104 14.45 5.29 -6.19
C MET A 104 14.57 6.52 -7.10
N ASP A 105 15.55 6.50 -8.00
CA ASP A 105 15.85 7.59 -8.93
C ASP A 105 14.70 7.87 -9.91
N ALA A 106 14.05 6.81 -10.41
CA ALA A 106 12.87 6.94 -11.25
C ALA A 106 11.70 7.58 -10.48
N GLY A 107 11.58 7.28 -9.18
CA GLY A 107 10.55 7.85 -8.34
C GLY A 107 10.64 9.37 -8.18
N GLU A 108 11.83 9.97 -8.24
CA GLU A 108 11.98 11.43 -8.19
C GLU A 108 11.41 12.14 -9.43
N LYS A 109 11.31 11.43 -10.55
CA LYS A 109 10.79 11.95 -11.83
C LYS A 109 9.35 11.53 -12.12
N GLY A 110 8.81 10.62 -11.31
CA GLY A 110 7.56 9.93 -11.57
C GLY A 110 7.76 8.68 -12.43
N GLN A 111 7.06 7.61 -12.07
CA GLN A 111 7.02 6.36 -12.84
C GLN A 111 5.60 5.75 -12.85
N GLY A 112 5.45 4.62 -13.56
CA GLY A 112 4.17 3.92 -13.68
C GLY A 112 3.17 4.66 -14.57
N VAL A 113 1.89 4.31 -14.41
CA VAL A 113 0.80 4.86 -15.22
C VAL A 113 0.68 6.36 -14.99
N ASN A 114 0.66 7.13 -16.08
CA ASN A 114 0.62 8.60 -16.07
C ASN A 114 1.76 9.28 -15.27
N SER A 115 2.86 8.58 -14.99
CA SER A 115 3.96 9.07 -14.13
C SER A 115 3.49 9.49 -12.72
N CYS A 116 2.43 8.87 -12.21
CA CYS A 116 1.81 9.23 -10.93
C CYS A 116 2.43 8.54 -9.71
N ASN A 117 3.38 7.62 -9.89
CA ASN A 117 4.06 6.94 -8.78
C ASN A 117 5.43 7.57 -8.50
N GLY A 118 5.79 7.65 -7.22
CA GLY A 118 7.15 7.89 -6.76
C GLY A 118 7.96 6.60 -6.85
N SER A 119 8.68 6.21 -5.80
CA SER A 119 9.49 4.99 -5.78
C SER A 119 8.63 3.74 -5.57
N ALA A 120 7.98 3.25 -6.64
CA ALA A 120 7.12 2.07 -6.59
C ALA A 120 7.18 1.27 -7.91
N CYS A 121 7.58 0.00 -7.83
CA CYS A 121 7.64 -0.95 -8.95
C CYS A 121 7.12 -2.33 -8.55
N HIS A 122 7.06 -3.27 -9.50
CA HIS A 122 6.63 -4.65 -9.26
C HIS A 122 7.49 -5.39 -8.22
N GLY A 123 8.74 -4.95 -8.03
CA GLY A 123 9.64 -5.54 -7.05
C GLY A 123 9.46 -5.05 -5.61
N CYS A 124 8.61 -4.05 -5.35
CA CYS A 124 8.45 -3.50 -4.00
C CYS A 124 7.02 -3.15 -3.59
N ALA A 125 6.20 -2.58 -4.47
CA ALA A 125 4.94 -1.94 -4.04
C ALA A 125 3.74 -2.17 -4.98
N LEU A 126 3.91 -2.66 -6.21
CA LEU A 126 2.74 -2.94 -7.06
C LEU A 126 2.08 -4.27 -6.67
N LEU A 127 0.75 -4.29 -6.70
CA LEU A 127 -0.10 -5.47 -6.50
C LEU A 127 -0.77 -5.88 -7.82
N PRO A 128 -1.41 -7.05 -7.93
CA PRO A 128 -2.33 -7.32 -9.04
C PRO A 128 -3.39 -6.22 -9.13
N GLU A 129 -3.75 -5.76 -10.34
CA GLU A 129 -4.66 -4.61 -10.52
C GLU A 129 -6.04 -4.83 -9.89
N THR A 130 -6.49 -6.08 -9.79
CA THR A 130 -7.76 -6.46 -9.14
C THR A 130 -7.76 -6.25 -7.62
N SER A 131 -6.59 -5.99 -7.05
CA SER A 131 -6.32 -5.89 -5.60
C SER A 131 -6.12 -4.44 -5.15
N CYS A 132 -6.16 -3.48 -6.08
CA CYS A 132 -5.90 -2.07 -5.84
C CYS A 132 -7.07 -1.21 -6.34
N GLU A 133 -7.71 -0.43 -5.46
CA GLU A 133 -8.81 0.48 -5.83
C GLU A 133 -8.34 1.66 -6.70
N GLU A 134 -7.07 2.05 -6.58
CA GLU A 134 -6.44 3.14 -7.34
C GLU A 134 -5.66 2.64 -8.57
N TYR A 135 -5.85 1.38 -8.99
CA TYR A 135 -5.21 0.80 -10.19
C TYR A 135 -3.68 0.95 -10.21
N ASN A 136 -3.04 0.74 -9.06
CA ASN A 136 -1.60 0.88 -8.84
C ASN A 136 -1.05 2.30 -9.15
N GLN A 137 -1.88 3.34 -9.05
CA GLN A 137 -1.45 4.74 -9.14
C GLN A 137 -1.28 5.36 -7.75
N PHE A 138 -0.47 6.42 -7.64
CA PHE A 138 -0.23 7.14 -6.40
C PHE A 138 0.42 6.27 -5.30
N LEU A 139 1.54 5.64 -5.66
CA LEU A 139 2.38 4.83 -4.76
C LEU A 139 3.77 5.41 -4.64
N ASP A 140 4.33 5.44 -3.44
CA ASP A 140 5.70 5.88 -3.20
C ASP A 140 6.24 5.34 -1.86
N ARG A 141 7.17 4.37 -1.93
CA ARG A 141 7.76 3.81 -0.71
C ARG A 141 8.69 4.78 0.02
N ALA A 142 9.17 5.83 -0.64
CA ALA A 142 9.96 6.87 0.02
C ALA A 142 9.15 7.62 1.08
N LEU A 143 7.81 7.69 0.95
CA LEU A 143 6.95 8.24 2.01
C LEU A 143 6.84 7.33 3.24
N LEU A 144 7.18 6.05 3.12
CA LEU A 144 7.24 5.13 4.27
C LEU A 144 8.59 5.21 4.96
N ILE A 145 9.69 5.04 4.21
CA ILE A 145 11.04 4.81 4.79
C ILE A 145 12.07 5.91 4.49
N GLY A 146 11.73 6.89 3.65
CA GLY A 146 12.65 7.93 3.18
C GLY A 146 13.31 7.59 1.84
N SER A 147 14.11 8.51 1.30
CA SER A 147 14.94 8.26 0.12
C SER A 147 16.44 8.27 0.43
N PHE A 148 17.27 7.81 -0.50
CA PHE A 148 18.73 7.88 -0.34
C PHE A 148 19.23 9.33 -0.16
N VAL A 149 18.52 10.30 -0.75
CA VAL A 149 18.81 11.73 -0.62
C VAL A 149 18.14 12.34 0.62
N LYS A 150 16.93 11.89 0.95
CA LYS A 150 16.12 12.38 2.07
C LYS A 150 15.70 11.23 3.00
N PRO A 151 16.62 10.69 3.81
CA PRO A 151 16.33 9.52 4.65
C PRO A 151 15.26 9.80 5.71
N ASN A 152 15.13 11.06 6.15
CA ASN A 152 14.15 11.47 7.16
C ASN A 152 12.78 11.87 6.58
N LEU A 153 12.56 11.71 5.26
CA LEU A 153 11.28 12.03 4.62
C LEU A 153 10.16 11.05 5.03
N GLY A 154 10.52 9.79 5.24
CA GLY A 154 9.56 8.72 5.48
C GLY A 154 8.87 8.83 6.84
N TYR A 155 7.59 8.48 6.87
CA TYR A 155 6.78 8.45 8.09
C TYR A 155 7.35 7.50 9.16
N PHE A 156 7.99 6.41 8.73
CA PHE A 156 8.65 5.41 9.58
C PHE A 156 10.18 5.51 9.51
N SER A 157 10.74 6.67 9.19
CA SER A 157 12.19 6.87 9.07
C SER A 157 12.95 6.59 10.39
N SER A 158 12.30 6.82 11.54
CA SER A 158 12.82 6.54 12.88
C SER A 158 12.52 5.15 13.43
N PHE A 159 11.85 4.30 12.65
CA PHE A 159 11.42 2.96 13.04
C PHE A 159 12.54 1.93 12.93
#